data_AF-A0A1J9Q564-F1
#
_entry.id   AF-A0A1J9Q564-F1
#
_cell.length_a   1.000
_cell.length_b   1.000
_cell.length_c   1.000
_cell.angle_alpha   90.00
_cell.angle_beta   90.00
_cell.angle_gamma   90.00
#
_symmetry.space_group_name_H-M   'P 1'
#
loop_
_entity.id
_entity.type
_entity.pdbx_description
1 polymer ?
#
loop_
_entity_poly.entity_id
_entity_poly.type
_entity_poly.pdbx_seq_one_letter_code
_entity_poly.pdbx_strand_id
1 'polypeptide(L)'
;MEVNAIESLYRGINKASIENAVDALWLNILRMYFQPKDGFVLHTQIPLSTRAAGNIGIVRVDDTGNQEIVILCESKRAAFESQNTQWELAVDQLESYLKIVRGGFGLKQRTLYGIVAVGRYCRFYQLGESPGEELEALPLTNEKVLHIKKDEAEIHNPLKELFKKTNIF
;
A
#
# COMPACT_ATOMS: atom_id res chain seq x y z
N MET A 1 -12.53 -3.77 12.54
CA MET A 1 -11.79 -2.49 12.48
C MET A 1 -12.83 -1.37 12.49
N GLU A 2 -13.52 -1.19 13.61
CA GLU A 2 -14.63 -0.22 13.67
C GLU A 2 -14.16 1.09 14.31
N VAL A 3 -13.71 1.99 13.45
CA VAL A 3 -13.63 3.42 13.76
C VAL A 3 -14.70 4.08 12.89
N ASN A 4 -15.72 4.69 13.52
CA ASN A 4 -16.85 5.33 12.83
C ASN A 4 -16.42 6.24 11.66
N ALA A 5 -15.26 6.90 11.78
CA ALA A 5 -14.69 7.73 10.74
C ALA A 5 -14.29 6.95 9.47
N ILE A 6 -13.64 5.79 9.61
CA ILE A 6 -13.24 4.95 8.46
C ILE A 6 -14.47 4.35 7.79
N GLU A 7 -15.46 3.94 8.57
CA GLU A 7 -16.73 3.46 8.02
C GLU A 7 -17.43 4.56 7.21
N SER A 8 -17.42 5.81 7.69
CA SER A 8 -17.95 6.95 6.94
C SER A 8 -17.24 7.14 5.59
N LEU A 9 -15.91 7.02 5.55
CA LEU A 9 -15.14 7.11 4.30
C LEU A 9 -15.51 5.96 3.35
N TYR A 10 -15.58 4.73 3.85
CA TYR A 10 -15.99 3.56 3.06
C TYR A 10 -17.39 3.73 2.46
N ARG A 11 -18.38 4.18 3.26
CA ARG A 11 -19.76 4.44 2.80
C ARG A 11 -19.81 5.53 1.73
N GLY A 12 -18.87 6.47 1.75
CA GLY A 12 -18.74 7.54 0.76
C GLY A 12 -18.19 7.08 -0.60
N ILE A 13 -17.51 5.93 -0.66
CA ILE A 13 -17.01 5.39 -1.93
C ILE A 13 -18.18 4.91 -2.79
N ASN A 14 -18.28 5.44 -4.02
CA ASN A 14 -19.25 5.08 -5.04
C ASN A 14 -18.58 5.04 -6.42
N LYS A 15 -19.30 4.62 -7.48
CA LYS A 15 -18.70 4.44 -8.83
C LYS A 15 -18.08 5.72 -9.41
N ALA A 16 -18.52 6.90 -8.98
CA ALA A 16 -17.96 8.18 -9.43
C ALA A 16 -16.76 8.64 -8.57
N SER A 17 -16.47 7.95 -7.45
CA SER A 17 -15.33 8.26 -6.60
C SER A 17 -14.03 8.06 -7.35
N ILE A 18 -13.26 9.15 -7.45
CA ILE A 18 -11.92 9.16 -8.03
C ILE A 18 -10.88 8.75 -6.99
N GLU A 19 -9.61 8.72 -7.40
CA GLU A 19 -8.48 8.18 -6.62
C GLU A 19 -8.31 8.86 -5.26
N ASN A 20 -8.51 10.18 -5.15
CA ASN A 20 -8.34 10.89 -3.88
C ASN A 20 -9.27 10.40 -2.74
N ALA A 21 -10.46 9.90 -3.07
CA ALA A 21 -11.38 9.34 -2.09
C ALA A 21 -10.89 7.97 -1.59
N VAL A 22 -10.31 7.17 -2.50
CA VAL A 22 -9.69 5.88 -2.18
C VAL A 22 -8.41 6.10 -1.37
N ASP A 23 -7.60 7.11 -1.73
CA ASP A 23 -6.43 7.54 -0.96
C ASP A 23 -6.80 7.94 0.46
N ALA A 24 -7.85 8.75 0.63
CA ALA A 24 -8.32 9.15 1.94
C ALA A 24 -8.75 7.95 2.80
N LEU A 25 -9.45 6.98 2.21
CA LEU A 25 -9.84 5.75 2.91
C LEU A 25 -8.61 4.95 3.35
N TRP A 26 -7.70 4.65 2.42
CA TRP A 26 -6.52 3.83 2.70
C TRP A 26 -5.53 4.51 3.63
N LEU A 27 -5.33 5.82 3.51
CA LEU A 27 -4.49 6.58 4.44
C LEU A 27 -4.98 6.41 5.89
N ASN A 28 -6.29 6.47 6.12
CA ASN A 28 -6.85 6.31 7.46
C ASN A 28 -6.83 4.86 7.96
N ILE A 29 -7.03 3.87 7.08
CA ILE A 29 -6.85 2.45 7.43
C ILE A 29 -5.39 2.19 7.84
N LEU A 30 -4.43 2.64 7.04
CA LEU A 30 -3.00 2.39 7.28
C LEU A 30 -2.51 3.09 8.56
N ARG A 31 -3.01 4.30 8.88
CA ARG A 31 -2.71 4.99 10.15
C ARG A 31 -3.09 4.22 11.40
N MET A 32 -4.00 3.24 11.30
CA MET A 32 -4.33 2.39 12.45
C MET A 32 -3.20 1.42 12.81
N TYR A 33 -2.36 1.06 11.83
CA TYR A 33 -1.28 0.07 11.99
C TYR A 33 0.09 0.73 12.07
N PHE A 34 0.32 1.76 11.27
CA PHE A 34 1.61 2.44 11.14
C PHE A 34 1.52 3.81 11.81
N GLN A 35 2.05 3.91 13.03
CA GLN A 35 1.96 5.12 13.85
C GLN A 35 3.33 5.76 14.06
N PRO A 36 3.40 7.09 14.24
CA PRO A 36 4.66 7.79 14.52
C PRO A 36 5.39 7.29 15.77
N LYS A 37 4.65 6.87 16.80
CA LYS A 37 5.22 6.31 18.03
C LYS A 37 5.99 5.01 17.80
N ASP A 38 5.69 4.31 16.71
CA ASP A 38 6.30 3.06 16.29
C ASP A 38 7.34 3.28 15.18
N GLY A 39 7.75 4.53 14.93
CA GLY A 39 8.76 4.88 13.92
C GLY A 39 8.24 4.97 12.49
N PHE A 40 6.93 5.13 12.26
CA PHE A 40 6.36 5.21 10.91
C PHE A 40 5.72 6.57 10.60
N VAL A 41 5.96 7.06 9.38
CA VAL A 41 5.33 8.25 8.81
C VAL A 41 4.65 7.88 7.50
N LEU A 42 3.44 8.40 7.28
CA LEU A 42 2.68 8.19 6.05
C LEU A 42 2.67 9.47 5.22
N HIS A 43 3.09 9.34 3.97
CA HIS A 43 3.09 10.42 3.00
C HIS A 43 2.05 10.16 1.92
N THR A 44 1.24 11.18 1.61
CA THR A 44 0.44 11.21 0.38
C THR A 44 1.26 11.80 -0.76
N GLN A 45 1.08 11.32 -1.98
CA GLN A 45 1.81 11.78 -3.17
C GLN A 45 3.33 11.75 -2.96
N ILE A 46 3.83 10.60 -2.47
CA ILE A 46 5.25 10.45 -2.15
C ILE A 46 6.09 10.55 -3.42
N PRO A 47 7.03 11.51 -3.53
CA PRO A 47 7.87 11.61 -4.72
C PRO A 47 8.83 10.43 -4.79
N LEU A 48 8.80 9.69 -5.90
CA LEU A 48 9.68 8.54 -6.15
C LEU A 48 10.78 8.90 -7.15
N SER A 49 10.48 9.81 -8.07
CA SER A 49 11.44 10.41 -8.99
C SER A 49 10.95 11.81 -9.41
N THR A 50 11.70 12.49 -10.28
CA THR A 50 11.26 13.76 -10.87
C THR A 50 10.01 13.65 -11.74
N ARG A 51 9.58 12.43 -12.10
CA ARG A 51 8.45 12.17 -13.00
C ARG A 51 7.39 11.24 -12.41
N ALA A 52 7.58 10.74 -11.19
CA ALA A 52 6.69 9.76 -10.59
C ALA A 52 6.47 10.03 -9.11
N ALA A 53 5.21 9.91 -8.68
CA ALA A 53 4.82 9.96 -7.28
C ALA A 53 3.82 8.83 -6.99
N GLY A 54 4.04 8.08 -5.92
CA GLY A 54 3.10 7.07 -5.45
C GLY A 54 1.95 7.70 -4.66
N ASN A 55 0.76 7.10 -4.66
CA ASN A 55 -0.39 7.66 -3.93
C ASN A 55 -0.11 7.79 -2.43
N ILE A 56 0.31 6.69 -1.79
CA ILE A 56 0.65 6.67 -0.37
C ILE A 56 1.96 5.91 -0.19
N GLY A 57 2.90 6.51 0.53
CA GLY A 57 4.13 5.85 0.98
C GLY A 57 4.15 5.73 2.50
N ILE A 58 4.49 4.54 3.00
CA ILE A 58 4.79 4.30 4.41
C ILE A 58 6.31 4.34 4.54
N VAL A 59 6.78 5.33 5.29
CA VAL A 59 8.20 5.57 5.56
C VAL A 59 8.49 5.14 6.99
N ARG A 60 9.50 4.30 7.15
CA ARG A 60 10.11 4.00 8.44
C ARG A 60 11.20 5.02 8.74
N VAL A 61 11.27 5.47 9.98
CA VAL A 61 12.28 6.40 10.48
C VAL A 61 13.06 5.71 11.59
N ASP A 62 14.39 5.67 11.49
CA ASP A 62 15.25 5.12 12.54
C ASP A 62 15.64 6.14 13.62
N ASP A 63 16.29 5.67 14.68
CA ASP A 63 16.72 6.51 15.81
C ASP A 63 17.75 7.59 15.41
N THR A 64 18.39 7.45 14.25
CA THR A 64 19.31 8.44 13.68
C THR A 64 18.62 9.41 12.71
N GLY A 65 17.33 9.22 12.46
CA GLY A 65 16.51 10.03 11.57
C GLY A 65 16.54 9.60 10.10
N ASN A 66 17.16 8.47 9.76
CA ASN A 66 17.14 7.98 8.37
C ASN A 66 15.74 7.51 8.01
N GLN A 67 15.34 7.82 6.78
CA GLN A 67 14.01 7.51 6.25
C GLN A 67 14.08 6.44 5.15
N GLU A 68 13.24 5.43 5.28
CA GLU A 68 13.14 4.30 4.36
C GLU A 68 11.69 4.09 3.93
N ILE A 69 11.40 4.13 2.63
CA ILE A 69 10.08 3.75 2.12
C ILE A 69 9.99 2.22 2.15
N VAL A 70 9.12 1.69 3.02
CA VAL A 70 8.96 0.24 3.24
C VAL A 70 7.71 -0.33 2.57
N ILE A 71 6.69 0.49 2.36
CA ILE A 71 5.42 0.08 1.72
C ILE A 71 4.95 1.20 0.79
N LEU A 72 4.51 0.84 -0.41
CA LEU A 72 3.73 1.70 -1.28
C LEU A 72 2.28 1.21 -1.38
N CYS A 73 1.33 2.12 -1.36
CA CYS A 73 -0.06 1.85 -1.70
C CYS A 73 -0.42 2.67 -2.93
N GLU A 74 -0.76 1.98 -4.02
CA GLU A 74 -1.23 2.56 -5.28
C GLU A 74 -2.75 2.45 -5.33
N SER A 75 -3.43 3.57 -5.57
CA SER A 75 -4.88 3.64 -5.55
C SER A 75 -5.42 3.92 -6.95
N LYS A 76 -6.52 3.27 -7.30
CA LYS A 76 -7.32 3.53 -8.50
C LYS A 76 -8.77 3.82 -8.15
N ARG A 77 -9.42 4.60 -9.01
CA ARG A 77 -10.84 4.99 -8.87
C ARG A 77 -11.79 3.79 -8.80
N ALA A 78 -12.94 3.98 -8.14
CA ALA A 78 -13.92 2.92 -7.93
C ALA A 78 -14.63 2.45 -9.21
N ALA A 79 -14.64 3.24 -10.28
CA ALA A 79 -15.15 2.80 -11.58
C ALA A 79 -14.37 1.60 -12.17
N PHE A 80 -13.15 1.34 -11.67
CA PHE A 80 -12.25 0.32 -12.17
C PHE A 80 -12.32 -1.00 -11.37
N GLU A 81 -13.17 -1.10 -10.34
CA GLU A 81 -13.28 -2.28 -9.47
C GLU A 81 -13.42 -3.60 -10.25
N SER A 82 -14.19 -3.59 -11.34
CA SER A 82 -14.46 -4.77 -12.18
C SER A 82 -13.66 -4.80 -13.50
N GLN A 83 -12.65 -3.94 -13.67
CA GLN A 83 -11.90 -3.82 -14.92
C GLN A 83 -10.52 -4.46 -14.78
N ASN A 84 -10.37 -5.70 -15.24
CA ASN A 84 -9.12 -6.47 -15.09
C ASN A 84 -7.89 -5.72 -15.63
N THR A 85 -7.99 -5.09 -16.80
CA THR A 85 -6.90 -4.29 -17.38
C THR A 85 -6.46 -3.15 -16.47
N GLN A 86 -7.37 -2.54 -15.70
CA GLN A 86 -7.01 -1.47 -14.77
C GLN A 86 -6.32 -2.02 -13.52
N TRP A 87 -6.64 -3.24 -13.10
CA TRP A 87 -5.90 -3.94 -12.06
C TRP A 87 -4.48 -4.29 -12.51
N GLU A 88 -4.33 -4.85 -13.72
CA GLU A 88 -3.02 -5.16 -14.31
C GLU A 88 -2.13 -3.92 -14.39
N LEU A 89 -2.65 -2.82 -14.94
CA LEU A 89 -1.91 -1.55 -15.02
C LEU A 89 -1.52 -1.00 -13.64
N ALA A 90 -2.37 -1.16 -12.62
CA ALA A 90 -2.05 -0.72 -11.26
C ALA A 90 -0.95 -1.58 -10.61
N VAL A 91 -0.92 -2.89 -10.90
CA VAL A 91 0.13 -3.80 -10.45
C VAL A 91 1.45 -3.48 -11.14
N ASP A 92 1.45 -3.31 -12.46
CA ASP A 92 2.64 -2.92 -13.24
C ASP A 92 3.22 -1.59 -12.74
N GLN A 93 2.35 -0.62 -12.45
CA GLN A 93 2.76 0.67 -11.91
C GLN A 93 3.37 0.53 -10.51
N LEU A 94 2.74 -0.24 -9.62
CA LEU A 94 3.25 -0.52 -8.29
C LEU A 94 4.63 -1.20 -8.35
N GLU A 95 4.79 -2.21 -9.20
CA GLU A 95 6.07 -2.89 -9.40
C GLU A 95 7.16 -1.92 -9.88
N SER A 96 6.86 -1.11 -10.89
CA SER A 96 7.76 -0.09 -11.40
C SER A 96 8.21 0.86 -10.29
N TYR A 97 7.27 1.29 -9.44
CA TYR A 97 7.53 2.20 -8.33
C TYR A 97 8.38 1.56 -7.22
N LEU A 98 8.12 0.31 -6.86
CA LEU A 98 8.94 -0.42 -5.90
C LEU A 98 10.37 -0.64 -6.43
N LYS A 99 10.53 -0.90 -7.73
CA LYS A 99 11.85 -0.97 -8.38
C LYS A 99 12.61 0.36 -8.33
N ILE A 100 11.92 1.50 -8.50
CA ILE A 100 12.51 2.84 -8.30
C ILE A 100 12.97 3.03 -6.86
N VAL A 101 12.11 2.69 -5.88
CA VAL A 101 12.45 2.80 -4.44
C VAL A 101 13.69 1.96 -4.10
N ARG A 102 13.76 0.71 -4.57
CA ARG A 102 14.92 -0.17 -4.38
C ARG A 102 16.21 0.45 -4.93
N GLY A 103 16.14 1.06 -6.12
CA GLY A 103 17.30 1.70 -6.75
C GLY A 103 17.75 3.00 -6.09
N GLY A 104 16.80 3.81 -5.58
CA GLY A 104 17.07 5.16 -5.06
C GLY A 104 17.53 5.22 -3.60
N PHE A 105 17.03 4.33 -2.74
CA PHE A 105 17.24 4.42 -1.28
C PHE A 105 18.31 3.46 -0.73
N GLY A 106 19.10 2.81 -1.59
CA GLY A 106 20.17 1.92 -1.15
C GLY A 106 19.69 0.64 -0.46
N LEU A 107 18.40 0.30 -0.58
CA LEU A 107 17.71 -0.85 0.04
C LEU A 107 18.04 -2.17 -0.65
N LYS A 108 19.33 -2.40 -0.92
CA LYS A 108 19.78 -3.44 -1.85
C LYS A 108 19.48 -4.87 -1.41
N GLN A 109 18.95 -5.08 -0.20
CA GLN A 109 18.74 -6.42 0.39
C GLN A 109 17.54 -6.46 1.35
N ARG A 110 16.43 -5.80 1.03
CA ARG A 110 15.18 -5.93 1.81
C ARG A 110 13.99 -6.19 0.92
N THR A 111 13.03 -6.94 1.45
CA THR A 111 11.72 -7.12 0.81
C THR A 111 10.95 -5.80 0.92
N LEU A 112 10.43 -5.32 -0.20
CA LEU A 112 9.52 -4.16 -0.23
C LEU A 112 8.09 -4.66 -0.37
N TYR A 113 7.14 -3.91 0.17
CA TYR A 113 5.74 -4.32 0.13
C TYR A 113 4.88 -3.33 -0.63
N GLY A 114 3.79 -3.84 -1.17
CA GLY A 114 2.88 -3.09 -2.02
C GLY A 114 1.42 -3.38 -1.70
N ILE A 115 0.57 -2.40 -1.89
CA ILE A 115 -0.89 -2.54 -1.84
C ILE A 115 -1.44 -1.91 -3.11
N VAL A 116 -2.27 -2.65 -3.84
CA VAL A 116 -3.11 -2.06 -4.89
C VAL A 116 -4.52 -1.94 -4.33
N ALA A 117 -5.04 -0.72 -4.31
CA ALA A 117 -6.37 -0.37 -3.83
C ALA A 117 -7.23 0.13 -4.99
N VAL A 118 -8.28 -0.59 -5.38
CA VAL A 118 -9.20 -0.14 -6.44
C VAL A 118 -10.60 -0.01 -5.85
N GLY A 119 -11.05 1.23 -5.67
CA GLY A 119 -12.34 1.51 -5.01
C GLY A 119 -12.43 0.87 -3.63
N ARG A 120 -13.33 -0.10 -3.48
CA ARG A 120 -13.58 -0.83 -2.23
C ARG A 120 -12.80 -2.13 -2.08
N TYR A 121 -11.90 -2.41 -3.00
CA TYR A 121 -11.15 -3.67 -3.05
C TYR A 121 -9.65 -3.41 -2.95
N CYS A 122 -8.91 -4.42 -2.50
CA CYS A 122 -7.46 -4.39 -2.49
C CYS A 122 -6.81 -5.74 -2.76
N ARG A 123 -5.53 -5.67 -3.11
CA ARG A 123 -4.58 -6.79 -3.15
C ARG A 123 -3.28 -6.38 -2.48
N PHE A 124 -2.59 -7.34 -1.89
CA PHE A 124 -1.31 -7.15 -1.21
C PHE A 124 -0.19 -7.84 -1.98
N TYR A 125 0.98 -7.22 -2.01
CA TYR A 125 2.12 -7.67 -2.80
C TYR A 125 3.42 -7.56 -2.02
N GLN A 126 4.41 -8.32 -2.46
CA GLN A 126 5.79 -8.23 -2.03
C GLN A 126 6.72 -8.25 -3.25
N LEU A 127 7.79 -7.47 -3.17
CA LEU A 127 8.91 -7.51 -4.09
C LEU A 127 10.12 -7.95 -3.27
N GLY A 128 10.62 -9.15 -3.50
CA GLY A 128 11.70 -9.71 -2.70
C GLY A 128 13.04 -8.99 -2.93
N GLU A 129 14.10 -9.54 -2.34
CA GLU A 129 15.28 -8.76 -1.95
C GLU A 129 16.24 -8.49 -3.12
N SER A 130 16.24 -9.36 -4.12
CA SER A 130 17.22 -9.32 -5.19
C SER A 130 16.80 -8.40 -6.34
N PRO A 131 17.75 -7.66 -6.94
CA PRO A 131 17.50 -6.99 -8.22
C PRO A 131 17.04 -7.99 -9.28
N GLY A 132 15.92 -7.72 -9.93
CA GLY A 132 15.38 -8.56 -11.00
C GLY A 132 14.25 -9.49 -10.57
N GLU A 133 13.94 -9.59 -9.28
CA GLU A 133 12.72 -10.25 -8.82
C GLU A 133 11.46 -9.50 -9.28
N GLU A 134 10.38 -10.24 -9.48
CA GLU A 134 9.08 -9.74 -9.91
C GLU A 134 8.18 -9.48 -8.70
N LEU A 135 7.14 -8.68 -8.91
CA LEU A 135 6.14 -8.41 -7.88
C LEU A 135 5.22 -9.61 -7.73
N GLU A 136 5.19 -10.20 -6.54
CA GLU A 136 4.37 -11.36 -6.22
C GLU A 136 3.24 -10.98 -5.26
N ALA A 137 2.12 -11.70 -5.33
CA ALA A 137 1.08 -11.55 -4.31
C ALA A 137 1.63 -11.95 -2.94
N LEU A 138 1.25 -11.21 -1.90
CA LEU A 138 1.66 -11.52 -0.54
C LEU A 138 1.12 -12.91 -0.17
N PRO A 139 1.97 -13.90 0.18
CA PRO A 139 1.56 -15.30 0.31
C PRO A 139 0.35 -15.54 1.24
N LEU A 140 0.22 -14.72 2.29
CA LEU A 140 -0.88 -14.78 3.25
C LEU A 140 -2.26 -14.51 2.63
N THR A 141 -2.31 -13.89 1.46
CA THR A 141 -3.54 -13.46 0.80
C THR A 141 -4.04 -14.42 -0.27
N ASN A 142 -3.26 -15.44 -0.66
CA ASN A 142 -3.58 -16.39 -1.72
C ASN A 142 -4.10 -15.69 -3.01
N GLU A 143 -3.46 -14.59 -3.42
CA GLU A 143 -3.81 -13.79 -4.60
C GLU A 143 -5.25 -13.21 -4.62
N LYS A 144 -5.96 -13.27 -3.48
CA LYS A 144 -7.35 -12.83 -3.41
C LYS A 144 -7.48 -11.32 -3.61
N VAL A 145 -8.51 -10.94 -4.36
CA VAL A 145 -9.08 -9.60 -4.30
C VAL A 145 -9.94 -9.52 -3.05
N LEU A 146 -9.56 -8.67 -2.10
CA LEU A 146 -10.25 -8.53 -0.82
C LEU A 146 -11.12 -7.27 -0.83
N HIS A 147 -12.38 -7.40 -0.46
CA HIS A 147 -13.31 -6.30 -0.30
C HIS A 147 -13.23 -5.73 1.13
N ILE A 148 -12.93 -4.44 1.27
CA ILE A 148 -12.57 -3.75 2.53
C ILE A 148 -13.51 -4.09 3.69
N LYS A 149 -14.84 -4.06 3.46
CA LYS A 149 -15.83 -4.33 4.52
C LYS A 149 -16.20 -5.80 4.71
N LYS A 150 -16.11 -6.62 3.65
CA LYS A 150 -16.57 -8.03 3.70
C LYS A 150 -15.46 -8.94 4.22
N ASP A 151 -14.23 -8.61 3.85
CA ASP A 151 -13.04 -9.40 4.10
C ASP A 151 -12.13 -8.71 5.12
N GLU A 152 -12.73 -7.94 6.04
CA GLU A 152 -12.02 -7.09 7.00
C GLU A 152 -11.03 -7.88 7.87
N ALA A 153 -11.43 -9.08 8.31
CA ALA A 153 -10.55 -9.98 9.06
C ALA A 153 -9.40 -10.51 8.20
N GLU A 154 -9.66 -10.81 6.92
CA GLU A 154 -8.64 -11.25 5.96
C GLU A 154 -7.69 -10.12 5.56
N ILE A 155 -8.09 -8.86 5.67
CA ILE A 155 -7.26 -7.67 5.46
C ILE A 155 -6.42 -7.34 6.71
N HIS A 156 -7.00 -7.53 7.89
CA HIS A 156 -6.32 -7.26 9.17
C HIS A 156 -5.02 -8.06 9.32
N ASN A 157 -5.04 -9.34 8.92
CA ASN A 157 -3.90 -10.24 9.07
C ASN A 157 -2.67 -9.81 8.23
N PRO A 158 -2.79 -9.56 6.91
CA PRO A 158 -1.74 -8.93 6.10
C PRO A 158 -1.23 -7.63 6.68
N LEU A 159 -2.09 -6.71 7.12
CA LEU A 159 -1.64 -5.43 7.66
C LEU A 159 -0.80 -5.58 8.94
N LYS A 160 -1.18 -6.50 9.85
CA LYS A 160 -0.36 -6.82 11.02
C LYS A 160 0.96 -7.47 10.63
N GLU A 161 0.96 -8.34 9.64
CA GLU A 161 2.17 -8.99 9.17
C GLU A 161 3.12 -7.99 8.53
N LEU A 162 2.61 -7.09 7.68
CA LEU A 162 3.40 -5.99 7.11
C LEU A 162 4.00 -5.10 8.19
N PHE A 163 3.22 -4.73 9.22
CA PHE A 163 3.76 -4.01 10.37
C PHE A 163 4.93 -4.77 11.02
N LYS A 164 4.75 -6.06 11.34
CA LYS A 164 5.82 -6.87 11.94
C LYS A 164 7.06 -6.97 11.07
N LYS A 165 6.91 -7.23 9.77
CA LYS A 165 8.03 -7.40 8.84
C LYS A 165 8.81 -6.11 8.60
N THR A 166 8.13 -4.97 8.67
CA THR A 166 8.76 -3.65 8.45
C THR A 166 9.31 -3.02 9.72
N ASN A 167 8.85 -3.47 10.89
CA ASN A 167 9.27 -3.03 12.22
C ASN A 167 10.45 -3.85 12.79
N ILE A 168 11.48 -4.15 11.98
CA ILE A 168 12.69 -4.89 12.38
C ILE A 168 13.93 -4.05 12.06
N PHE A 169 14.81 -3.86 13.05
CA PHE A 169 16.15 -3.31 12.86
C PHE A 169 17.16 -4.40 12.54
#